data_AF-A0A7K7VSF1-F1
#
_entry.id   AF-A0A7K7VSF1-F1
#
_cell.length_a   1.000
_cell.length_b   1.000
_cell.length_c   1.000
_cell.angle_alpha   90.00
_cell.angle_beta   90.00
_cell.angle_gamma   90.00
#
_symmetry.space_group_name_H-M   'P 1'
#
loop_
_entity.id
_entity.type
_entity.pdbx_description
1 polymer ?
#
loop_
_entity_poly.entity_id
_entity_poly.type
_entity_poly.pdbx_seq_one_letter_code
_entity_poly.pdbx_strand_id
1 'polypeptide(L)'
;VTEKVSSKDTGKAAEDQHAHSPKQEPWERALKTTTVDVDVGEFRGHQVTVWDLLHSKYIPKQNREELLELYQAGELTLEQVKSVVSTIVSKA
;
A
#
# COMPACT_ATOMS: atom_id res chain seq x y z
N VAL A 1 -24.05 28.71 25.41
CA VAL A 1 -24.18 28.59 23.93
C VAL A 1 -22.84 28.05 23.45
N THR A 2 -22.63 26.73 23.43
CA THR A 2 -23.04 25.74 22.41
C THR A 2 -22.69 26.14 20.99
N GLU A 3 -22.25 25.12 20.24
CA GLU A 3 -22.14 25.04 18.77
C GLU A 3 -20.76 25.44 18.22
N LYS A 4 -20.15 24.74 17.25
CA LYS A 4 -20.51 23.53 16.50
C LYS A 4 -19.28 23.13 15.65
N VAL A 5 -19.08 21.81 15.55
CA VAL A 5 -18.76 21.00 14.36
C VAL A 5 -17.54 21.27 13.45
N SER A 6 -16.95 20.11 13.13
CA SER A 6 -16.55 19.65 11.80
C SER A 6 -15.20 20.07 11.22
N SER A 7 -14.47 19.00 10.94
CA SER A 7 -13.67 18.80 9.73
C SER A 7 -12.38 19.58 9.66
N LYS A 8 -11.30 18.93 10.07
CA LYS A 8 -10.07 19.02 9.27
C LYS A 8 -9.65 17.63 8.85
N ASP A 9 -10.28 17.20 7.75
CA ASP A 9 -9.61 16.40 6.74
C ASP A 9 -8.24 17.03 6.48
N THR A 10 -7.19 16.26 6.73
CA THR A 10 -5.95 16.45 5.98
C THR A 10 -5.35 15.06 5.90
N GLY A 11 -5.88 14.29 4.95
CA GLY A 11 -5.21 13.12 4.41
C GLY A 11 -3.74 13.49 4.23
N LYS A 12 -2.89 12.84 5.01
CA LYS A 12 -1.47 13.10 5.04
C LYS A 12 -0.93 12.59 3.71
N ALA A 13 -0.82 13.52 2.77
CA ALA A 13 -0.11 13.37 1.53
C ALA A 13 1.23 12.71 1.84
N ALA A 14 1.35 11.44 1.45
CA ALA A 14 2.58 10.68 1.49
C ALA A 14 3.48 11.17 0.35
N GLU A 15 4.04 12.36 0.54
CA GLU A 15 5.27 12.76 -0.14
C GLU A 15 6.32 12.99 0.94
N ASP A 16 7.04 11.91 1.29
CA ASP A 16 8.37 12.05 1.86
C ASP A 16 9.37 11.40 0.92
N GLN A 17 10.24 12.27 0.41
CA GLN A 17 11.34 11.97 -0.47
C GLN A 17 12.43 11.28 0.33
N HIS A 18 12.44 9.95 0.39
CA HIS A 18 13.68 9.25 0.73
C HIS A 18 14.44 8.92 -0.56
N ALA A 19 15.44 9.76 -0.84
CA ALA A 19 16.44 9.53 -1.84
C ALA A 19 17.04 8.12 -1.70
N HIS A 20 16.65 7.19 -2.57
CA HIS A 20 17.27 5.89 -2.67
C HIS A 20 17.91 5.73 -4.04
N SER A 21 19.19 5.35 -3.97
CA SER A 21 20.14 5.06 -5.04
C SER A 21 19.54 4.60 -6.37
N PRO A 22 20.19 4.90 -7.51
CA PRO A 22 19.73 4.57 -8.87
C PRO A 22 19.73 3.06 -9.22
N LYS A 23 19.64 2.17 -8.23
CA LYS A 23 19.61 0.70 -8.38
C LYS A 23 18.24 0.08 -8.07
N GLN A 24 17.23 0.88 -7.70
CA GLN A 24 15.89 0.38 -7.39
C GLN A 24 15.08 0.17 -8.67
N GLU A 25 14.45 -0.99 -8.82
CA GLU A 25 13.58 -1.27 -9.97
C GLU A 25 12.35 -0.35 -9.96
N PRO A 26 11.85 0.08 -11.14
CA PRO A 26 10.75 1.04 -11.24
C PRO A 26 9.46 0.53 -10.57
N TRP A 27 9.22 -0.77 -10.65
CA TRP A 27 8.08 -1.41 -10.02
C TRP A 27 8.17 -1.37 -8.49
N GLU A 28 9.37 -1.55 -7.91
CA GLU A 28 9.57 -1.52 -6.46
C GLU A 28 9.29 -0.13 -5.90
N ARG A 29 9.74 0.90 -6.63
CA ARG A 29 9.48 2.30 -6.27
C ARG A 29 7.99 2.60 -6.27
N ALA A 30 7.26 2.18 -7.31
CA ALA A 30 5.81 2.39 -7.40
C ALA A 30 5.04 1.74 -6.23
N LEU A 31 5.43 0.52 -5.83
CA LEU A 31 4.82 -0.16 -4.68
C LEU A 31 5.15 0.52 -3.34
N LYS A 32 6.37 1.05 -3.20
CA LYS A 32 6.82 1.78 -1.99
C LYS A 32 6.19 3.16 -1.87
N THR A 33 5.98 3.86 -2.98
CA THR A 33 5.31 5.17 -2.98
C THR A 33 3.81 5.05 -2.78
N THR A 34 3.23 3.89 -3.12
CA THR A 34 1.80 3.65 -2.95
C THR A 34 1.50 3.25 -1.51
N THR A 35 0.77 4.12 -0.83
CA THR A 35 0.24 3.83 0.51
C THR A 35 -1.23 3.40 0.43
N VAL A 36 -1.60 2.49 1.32
CA VAL A 36 -2.95 1.98 1.48
C VAL A 36 -3.35 2.24 2.92
N ASP A 37 -4.53 2.85 3.08
CA ASP A 37 -5.18 2.88 4.38
C ASP A 37 -5.81 1.51 4.60
N VAL A 38 -5.34 0.84 5.64
CA VAL A 38 -5.87 -0.46 6.04
C VAL A 38 -6.81 -0.20 7.21
N ASP A 39 -8.09 -0.55 7.06
CA ASP A 39 -9.08 -0.40 8.15
C ASP A 39 -9.27 -1.71 8.95
N VAL A 40 -8.45 -2.73 8.69
CA VAL A 40 -8.62 -4.10 9.18
C VAL A 40 -7.31 -4.69 9.70
N GLY A 41 -7.37 -5.57 10.71
CA GLY A 41 -6.18 -6.21 11.28
C GLY A 41 -5.29 -5.31 12.14
N GLU A 42 -4.00 -5.67 12.28
CA GLU A 42 -2.99 -4.98 13.10
C GLU A 42 -2.59 -3.62 12.51
N PHE A 43 -2.76 -3.44 11.21
CA PHE A 43 -2.48 -2.19 10.50
C PHE A 43 -3.65 -1.20 10.51
N ARG A 44 -4.72 -1.50 11.25
CA ARG A 44 -5.90 -0.64 11.34
C ARG A 44 -5.52 0.78 11.79
N GLY A 45 -5.90 1.78 10.99
CA GLY A 45 -5.61 3.18 11.27
C GLY A 45 -4.15 3.61 11.03
N HIS A 46 -3.37 2.76 10.35
CA HIS A 46 -2.01 3.06 9.91
C HIS A 46 -1.94 3.09 8.38
N GLN A 47 -1.24 4.11 7.84
CA GLN A 47 -0.92 4.18 6.43
C GLN A 47 0.31 3.30 6.16
N VAL A 48 0.09 2.12 5.60
CA VAL A 48 1.15 1.18 5.23
C VAL A 48 1.36 1.18 3.72
N THR A 49 2.60 0.98 3.29
CA THR A 49 2.90 0.89 1.86
C THR A 49 2.46 -0.46 1.32
N VAL A 50 2.07 -0.51 0.04
CA VAL A 50 1.74 -1.77 -0.65
C VAL A 50 2.91 -2.75 -0.54
N TRP A 51 4.14 -2.24 -0.69
CA TRP A 51 5.37 -3.02 -0.53
C TRP A 51 5.52 -3.65 0.86
N ASP A 52 5.29 -2.88 1.92
CA ASP A 52 5.38 -3.36 3.30
C ASP A 52 4.32 -4.43 3.58
N LEU A 53 3.10 -4.24 3.07
CA LEU A 53 2.02 -5.23 3.12
C LEU A 53 2.37 -6.53 2.38
N LEU A 54 2.97 -6.46 1.19
CA LEU A 54 3.45 -7.65 0.46
C LEU A 54 4.54 -8.41 1.21
N HIS A 55 5.38 -7.71 1.96
CA HIS A 55 6.45 -8.30 2.77
C HIS A 55 6.00 -8.67 4.18
N SER A 56 4.78 -8.29 4.55
CA SER A 56 4.18 -8.60 5.83
C SER A 56 3.59 -10.02 5.82
N LYS A 57 3.22 -10.47 7.02
CA LYS A 57 2.65 -11.80 7.27
C LYS A 57 1.27 -11.99 6.64
N TYR A 58 0.64 -10.90 6.22
CA TYR A 58 -0.67 -10.88 5.57
C TYR A 58 -0.65 -11.51 4.18
N ILE A 59 0.44 -11.33 3.44
CA ILE A 59 0.55 -11.85 2.09
C ILE A 59 1.54 -13.01 2.10
N PRO A 60 1.07 -14.25 1.84
CA PRO A 60 1.99 -15.37 1.74
C PRO A 60 2.93 -15.16 0.55
N LYS A 61 4.13 -15.70 0.65
CA LYS A 61 5.20 -15.53 -0.35
C LYS A 61 4.71 -15.86 -1.77
N GLN A 62 3.86 -16.86 -1.91
CA GLN A 62 3.29 -17.30 -3.18
C GLN A 62 2.41 -16.22 -3.86
N ASN A 63 1.49 -15.60 -3.12
CA ASN A 63 0.71 -14.47 -3.64
C ASN A 63 1.60 -13.28 -3.97
N ARG A 64 2.61 -13.00 -3.14
CA ARG A 64 3.57 -11.93 -3.40
C ARG A 64 4.34 -12.15 -4.70
N GLU A 65 4.85 -13.36 -4.93
CA GLU A 65 5.59 -13.71 -6.14
C GLU A 65 4.69 -13.57 -7.38
N GLU A 66 3.48 -14.11 -7.33
CA GLU A 66 2.50 -14.00 -8.42
C GLU A 66 2.13 -12.54 -8.72
N LEU A 67 1.85 -11.73 -7.70
CA LEU A 67 1.57 -10.29 -7.86
C LEU A 67 2.75 -9.53 -8.48
N LEU A 68 3.97 -9.85 -8.06
CA LEU A 68 5.19 -9.21 -8.56
C LEU A 68 5.47 -9.60 -10.01
N GLU A 69 5.31 -10.87 -10.36
CA GLU A 69 5.46 -11.35 -11.72
C GLU A 69 4.45 -10.71 -12.65
N LEU A 70 3.17 -10.70 -12.27
CA LEU A 70 2.10 -10.08 -13.06
C LEU A 70 2.29 -8.55 -13.18
N TYR A 71 2.78 -7.89 -12.13
CA TYR A 71 3.08 -6.44 -12.18
C TYR A 71 4.31 -6.14 -13.04
N GLN A 72 5.37 -6.97 -12.97
CA GLN A 72 6.53 -6.86 -13.87
C GLN A 72 6.18 -7.17 -15.33
N ALA A 73 5.30 -8.16 -15.56
CA ALA A 73 4.79 -8.51 -16.87
C ALA A 73 3.88 -7.41 -17.46
N GLY A 74 3.45 -6.45 -16.63
CA GLY A 74 2.49 -5.41 -17.01
C GLY A 74 1.05 -5.92 -17.14
N GLU A 75 0.77 -7.14 -16.66
CA GLU A 75 -0.59 -7.69 -16.61
C GLU A 75 -1.42 -7.06 -15.49
N LEU A 76 -0.76 -6.68 -14.38
CA LEU A 76 -1.39 -5.91 -13.31
C LEU A 76 -0.95 -4.46 -13.34
N THR A 77 -1.89 -3.58 -13.03
CA THR A 77 -1.61 -2.17 -12.72
C THR A 77 -1.44 -1.98 -11.22
N LEU A 78 -0.83 -0.85 -10.84
CA LEU A 78 -0.62 -0.49 -9.43
C LEU A 78 -1.93 -0.46 -8.62
N GLU A 79 -3.03 -0.03 -9.25
CA GLU A 79 -4.37 -0.06 -8.65
C GLU A 79 -4.90 -1.47 -8.45
N GLN A 80 -4.69 -2.39 -9.41
CA GLN A 80 -5.02 -3.79 -9.20
C GLN A 80 -4.21 -4.39 -8.07
N VAL A 81 -2.89 -4.17 -8.04
CA VAL A 81 -2.03 -4.66 -6.95
C VAL A 81 -2.57 -4.16 -5.61
N LYS A 82 -2.88 -2.86 -5.50
CA LYS A 82 -3.49 -2.27 -4.30
C LYS A 82 -4.81 -2.95 -3.92
N SER A 83 -5.70 -3.19 -4.88
CA SER A 83 -6.98 -3.85 -4.66
C SER A 83 -6.83 -5.29 -4.17
N VAL A 84 -5.95 -6.07 -4.81
CA VAL A 84 -5.66 -7.45 -4.43
C VAL A 84 -5.05 -7.50 -3.03
N VAL A 85 -4.06 -6.64 -2.76
CA VAL A 85 -3.40 -6.54 -1.44
C VAL A 85 -4.41 -6.16 -0.35
N SER A 86 -5.25 -5.16 -0.60
CA SER A 86 -6.32 -4.76 0.31
C SER A 86 -7.32 -5.90 0.54
N THR A 87 -7.63 -6.67 -0.50
CA THR A 87 -8.55 -7.81 -0.40
C THR A 87 -7.93 -8.93 0.43
N ILE A 88 -6.66 -9.26 0.21
CA ILE A 88 -5.94 -10.29 0.99
C ILE A 88 -5.87 -9.87 2.46
N VAL A 89 -5.48 -8.62 2.72
CA VAL A 89 -5.42 -8.05 4.08
C VAL A 89 -6.78 -8.04 4.77
N SER A 90 -7.87 -7.83 4.03
CA SER A 90 -9.23 -7.91 4.56
C SER A 90 -9.73 -9.34 4.80
N LYS A 91 -9.12 -10.34 4.17
CA LYS A 91 -9.51 -11.76 4.31
C LYS A 91 -8.67 -12.50 5.36
N ALA A 92 -7.50 -11.97 5.71
CA ALA A 92 -6.60 -12.48 6.73
C ALA A 92 -7.08 -12.11 8.13
#